data_AF-A0A376DKL4-F1
#
_entry.id   AF-A0A376DKL4-F1
#
_cell.length_a   1.000
_cell.length_b   1.000
_cell.length_c   1.000
_cell.angle_alpha   90.00
_cell.angle_beta   90.00
_cell.angle_gamma   90.00
#
_symmetry.space_group_name_H-M   'P 1'
#
loop_
_entity.id
_entity.type
_entity.pdbx_description
1 polymer ?
#
loop_
_entity_poly.entity_id
_entity_poly.type
_entity_poly.pdbx_seq_one_letter_code
_entity_poly.pdbx_strand_id
1 'polypeptide(L)'
;MNKSLVAVGVIVALGVVWTGGAWYTGKKIETHLEDMVAQANAQLKLTAPESNLEVSYQNYHRGVFSSQLQLLVKPIAGKVNPWIKSGQSVIFNESVDHGPFPLAQLKKLNLIPSMASIQTTLVNNEVSKTTV
;
A
#
# COMPACT_ATOMS: atom_id res chain seq x y z
N MET A 1 24.48 -16.72 36.89
CA MET A 1 23.34 -16.62 35.96
C MET A 1 23.87 -16.46 34.54
N ASN A 2 23.48 -17.34 33.62
CA ASN A 2 23.99 -17.37 32.25
C ASN A 2 23.36 -16.24 31.43
N LYS A 3 23.92 -15.02 31.53
CA LYS A 3 23.42 -13.81 30.86
C LYS A 3 23.18 -14.02 29.35
N SER A 4 23.96 -14.91 28.72
CA SER A 4 23.82 -15.28 27.32
C SER A 4 22.50 -15.99 26.99
N LEU A 5 22.01 -16.88 27.86
CA LEU A 5 20.73 -17.59 27.62
C LEU A 5 19.55 -16.63 27.74
N VAL A 6 19.61 -15.72 28.71
CA VAL A 6 18.61 -14.66 28.88
C VAL A 6 18.58 -13.75 27.66
N ALA A 7 19.75 -13.30 27.18
CA ALA A 7 19.84 -12.46 25.99
C ALA A 7 19.26 -13.13 24.73
N VAL A 8 19.57 -14.41 24.50
CA VAL A 8 19.01 -15.17 23.38
C VAL A 8 17.49 -15.27 23.49
N GLY A 9 16.96 -15.55 24.69
CA GLY A 9 15.52 -15.61 24.92
C GLY A 9 14.81 -14.29 24.58
N VAL A 10 15.40 -13.15 24.95
CA VAL A 10 14.85 -11.82 24.64
C VAL A 10 14.80 -11.57 23.14
N ILE A 11 15.88 -11.88 22.41
CA ILE A 11 15.94 -11.68 20.94
C ILE A 11 14.87 -12.50 20.24
N VAL A 12 14.71 -13.78 20.63
CA VAL A 12 13.68 -14.66 20.07
C VAL A 12 12.29 -14.12 20.34
N ALA A 13 12.00 -13.70 21.58
CA ALA A 13 10.69 -13.15 21.95
C ALA A 13 10.37 -11.88 21.14
N LEU A 14 11.33 -10.97 20.97
CA LEU A 14 11.16 -9.77 20.16
C LEU A 14 10.88 -10.10 18.68
N GLY A 15 11.60 -11.07 18.12
CA GLY A 15 11.39 -11.51 16.74
C GLY A 15 9.99 -12.07 16.50
N VAL A 16 9.45 -12.84 17.45
CA VAL A 16 8.09 -13.40 17.38
C VAL A 16 7.04 -12.29 17.46
N VAL A 17 7.14 -11.40 18.45
CA VAL A 17 6.17 -10.28 18.62
C VAL A 17 6.15 -9.39 17.39
N TRP A 18 7.32 -9.07 16.85
CA TRP A 18 7.42 -8.25 15.64
C TRP A 18 6.75 -8.93 14.45
N THR A 19 7.12 -10.18 14.17
CA THR A 19 6.59 -10.93 13.02
C THR A 19 5.07 -11.07 13.11
N GLY A 20 4.54 -11.36 14.31
CA GLY A 20 3.10 -11.43 14.56
C GLY A 20 2.39 -10.09 14.35
N GLY A 21 2.98 -8.99 14.85
CA GLY A 21 2.47 -7.64 14.65
C GLY A 21 2.44 -7.24 13.17
N ALA A 22 3.51 -7.54 12.43
CA ALA A 22 3.58 -7.32 10.99
C ALA A 22 2.49 -8.08 10.25
N TRP A 23 2.37 -9.39 10.47
CA TRP A 23 1.34 -10.19 9.84
C TRP A 23 -0.08 -9.69 10.16
N TYR A 24 -0.35 -9.33 11.42
CA TYR A 24 -1.64 -8.81 11.85
C TYR A 24 -2.02 -7.51 11.13
N THR A 25 -1.09 -6.57 11.00
CA THR A 25 -1.34 -5.32 10.28
C THR A 25 -1.58 -5.55 8.79
N GLY A 26 -0.80 -6.42 8.16
CA GLY A 26 -1.03 -6.80 6.76
C GLY A 26 -2.41 -7.42 6.56
N LYS A 27 -2.87 -8.26 7.50
CA LYS A 27 -4.21 -8.87 7.48
C LYS A 27 -5.31 -7.82 7.61
N LYS A 28 -5.14 -6.80 8.45
CA LYS A 28 -6.08 -5.67 8.56
C LYS A 28 -6.18 -4.87 7.26
N ILE A 29 -5.06 -4.60 6.60
CA ILE A 29 -5.05 -3.93 5.29
C ILE A 29 -5.78 -4.79 4.26
N GLU A 30 -5.47 -6.09 4.17
CA GLU A 30 -6.16 -7.02 3.27
C GLU A 30 -7.68 -7.04 3.48
N THR A 31 -8.14 -7.13 4.73
CA THR A 31 -9.56 -7.19 5.06
C THR A 31 -10.30 -5.88 4.78
N HIS A 32 -9.62 -4.72 4.79
CA HIS A 32 -10.26 -3.41 4.63
C HIS A 32 -9.88 -2.71 3.32
N LEU A 33 -9.14 -3.36 2.43
CA LEU A 33 -8.67 -2.74 1.20
C LEU A 33 -9.84 -2.27 0.32
N GLU A 34 -10.89 -3.10 0.21
CA GLU A 34 -12.09 -2.75 -0.54
C GLU A 34 -12.79 -1.52 0.05
N ASP A 35 -12.97 -1.49 1.38
CA ASP A 35 -13.55 -0.34 2.08
C ASP A 35 -12.69 0.93 1.90
N MET A 36 -11.36 0.80 1.94
CA MET A 36 -10.44 1.92 1.72
C MET A 36 -10.57 2.48 0.30
N VAL A 37 -10.68 1.62 -0.72
CA VAL A 37 -10.90 2.06 -2.11
C VAL A 37 -12.29 2.66 -2.28
N ALA A 38 -13.32 2.10 -1.64
CA ALA A 38 -14.66 2.67 -1.64
C ALA A 38 -14.69 4.07 -1.00
N GLN A 39 -14.01 4.25 0.14
CA GLN A 39 -13.86 5.53 0.80
C GLN A 39 -13.08 6.54 -0.05
N ALA A 40 -11.99 6.12 -0.71
CA ALA A 40 -11.25 6.97 -1.63
C ALA A 40 -12.14 7.46 -2.79
N ASN A 41 -12.94 6.58 -3.37
CA ASN A 41 -13.91 6.95 -4.41
C ASN A 41 -15.02 7.87 -3.89
N ALA A 42 -15.52 7.64 -2.67
CA ALA A 42 -16.50 8.52 -2.05
C ALA A 42 -15.91 9.93 -1.86
N GLN A 43 -14.67 10.01 -1.38
CA GLN A 43 -13.96 11.28 -1.20
C GLN A 43 -13.70 11.98 -2.54
N LEU A 44 -13.34 11.26 -3.60
CA LEU A 44 -13.17 11.82 -4.94
C LEU A 44 -14.47 12.41 -5.48
N LYS A 45 -15.61 11.73 -5.28
CA LYS A 45 -16.93 12.27 -5.67
C LYS A 45 -17.28 13.56 -4.94
N LEU A 46 -16.86 13.69 -3.68
CA LEU A 46 -17.11 14.88 -2.87
C LEU A 46 -16.17 16.05 -3.22
N THR A 47 -14.90 15.76 -3.47
CA THR A 47 -13.85 16.79 -3.61
C THR A 47 -13.52 17.16 -5.05
N ALA A 48 -13.73 16.24 -5.99
CA ALA A 48 -13.46 16.42 -7.41
C ALA A 48 -14.53 15.73 -8.30
N PRO A 49 -15.83 16.06 -8.13
CA PRO A 49 -16.91 15.43 -8.90
C PRO A 49 -16.73 15.55 -10.42
N GLU A 50 -16.18 16.68 -10.88
CA GLU A 50 -15.95 16.95 -12.31
C GLU A 50 -14.77 16.18 -12.91
N SER A 51 -13.95 15.51 -12.07
CA SER A 51 -12.83 14.70 -12.58
C SER A 51 -13.32 13.52 -13.43
N ASN A 52 -14.53 13.01 -13.17
CA ASN A 52 -15.05 11.78 -13.77
C ASN A 52 -14.08 10.60 -13.63
N LEU A 53 -13.30 10.55 -12.55
CA LEU A 53 -12.34 9.49 -12.27
C LEU A 53 -12.83 8.58 -11.15
N GLU A 54 -12.41 7.32 -11.22
CA GLU A 54 -12.50 6.36 -10.14
C GLU A 54 -11.16 5.67 -9.91
N VAL A 55 -10.97 5.20 -8.68
CA VAL A 55 -9.83 4.41 -8.24
C VAL A 55 -10.27 2.96 -8.10
N SER A 56 -9.49 2.03 -8.62
CA SER A 56 -9.61 0.60 -8.35
C SER A 56 -8.25 0.01 -8.00
N TYR A 57 -8.22 -1.24 -7.57
CA TYR A 57 -6.96 -1.96 -7.32
C TYR A 57 -6.94 -3.30 -8.04
N GLN A 58 -5.74 -3.82 -8.31
CA GLN A 58 -5.51 -5.15 -8.85
C GLN A 58 -4.19 -5.75 -8.35
N ASN A 59 -3.98 -7.04 -8.64
CA ASN A 59 -2.73 -7.75 -8.33
C ASN A 59 -2.31 -7.63 -6.86
N TYR A 60 -3.28 -7.66 -5.94
CA TYR A 60 -2.98 -7.62 -4.51
C TYR A 60 -2.29 -8.92 -4.07
N HIS A 61 -1.12 -8.78 -3.48
CA HIS A 61 -0.36 -9.90 -2.92
C HIS A 61 0.15 -9.54 -1.52
N ARG A 62 -0.26 -10.31 -0.51
CA ARG A 62 0.13 -10.09 0.88
C ARG A 62 1.26 -11.03 1.31
N GLY A 63 2.34 -10.46 1.80
CA GLY A 63 3.40 -11.15 2.54
C GLY A 63 3.25 -11.02 4.06
N VAL A 64 4.32 -11.37 4.78
CA VAL A 64 4.36 -11.29 6.26
C VAL A 64 4.69 -9.87 6.74
N PHE A 65 5.55 -9.15 6.01
CA PHE A 65 6.01 -7.80 6.36
C PHE A 65 5.61 -6.73 5.35
N SER A 66 5.13 -7.13 4.19
CA SER A 66 4.77 -6.21 3.12
C SER A 66 3.67 -6.78 2.24
N SER A 67 2.84 -5.91 1.69
CA SER A 67 1.92 -6.21 0.59
C SER A 67 2.31 -5.44 -0.66
N GLN A 68 1.98 -6.00 -1.82
CA GLN A 68 2.11 -5.36 -3.12
C GLN A 68 0.73 -5.25 -3.75
N LEU A 69 0.46 -4.13 -4.42
CA LEU A 69 -0.74 -3.96 -5.23
C LEU A 69 -0.51 -2.95 -6.35
N GLN A 70 -1.41 -2.95 -7.30
CA GLN A 70 -1.52 -1.90 -8.29
C GLN A 70 -2.80 -1.10 -8.03
N LEU A 71 -2.66 0.23 -7.89
CA LEU A 71 -3.78 1.15 -7.96
C LEU A 71 -3.97 1.62 -9.39
N LEU A 72 -5.21 1.67 -9.84
CA LEU A 72 -5.60 2.14 -11.16
C LEU A 72 -6.49 3.35 -11.00
N VAL A 73 -6.14 4.44 -11.68
CA VAL A 73 -6.98 5.62 -11.82
C VAL A 73 -7.49 5.63 -13.25
N LYS A 74 -8.81 5.58 -13.42
CA LYS A 74 -9.44 5.48 -14.75
C LYS A 74 -10.71 6.31 -14.81
N PRO A 75 -11.20 6.65 -16.01
CA PRO A 75 -12.50 7.30 -16.15
C PRO A 75 -13.63 6.39 -15.65
N ILE A 76 -14.62 7.00 -15.00
CA ILE A 76 -15.88 6.33 -14.66
C ILE A 76 -16.54 5.85 -15.96
N ALA A 77 -17.08 4.63 -15.95
CA ALA A 77 -17.75 4.06 -17.11
C ALA A 77 -18.84 4.99 -17.68
N GLY A 78 -18.77 5.26 -18.99
CA GLY A 78 -19.71 6.14 -19.68
C GLY A 78 -19.47 7.65 -19.48
N LYS A 79 -18.43 8.05 -18.73
CA LYS A 79 -18.02 9.45 -18.60
C LYS A 79 -16.79 9.74 -19.45
N VAL A 80 -16.68 10.98 -19.92
CA VAL A 80 -15.53 11.45 -20.69
C VAL A 80 -14.56 12.16 -19.74
N ASN A 81 -13.28 11.82 -19.84
CA ASN A 81 -12.19 12.53 -19.18
C ASN A 81 -11.23 13.09 -20.25
N PRO A 82 -10.75 14.34 -20.10
CA PRO A 82 -9.91 14.98 -21.12
C PRO A 82 -8.49 14.42 -21.20
N TRP A 83 -7.99 13.74 -20.17
CA TRP A 83 -6.61 13.24 -20.09
C TRP A 83 -6.52 11.73 -20.29
N ILE A 84 -7.49 10.96 -19.79
CA ILE A 84 -7.49 9.50 -19.82
C ILE A 84 -8.67 9.02 -20.65
N LYS A 85 -8.42 8.25 -21.72
CA LYS A 85 -9.48 7.69 -22.57
C LYS A 85 -10.16 6.49 -21.89
N SER A 86 -11.38 6.19 -22.32
CA SER A 86 -12.07 4.96 -21.89
C SER A 86 -11.23 3.72 -22.23
N GLY A 87 -11.11 2.80 -21.28
CA GLY A 87 -10.26 1.60 -21.39
C GLY A 87 -8.79 1.83 -21.01
N GLN A 88 -8.36 3.07 -20.79
CA GLN A 88 -7.03 3.41 -20.29
C GLN A 88 -7.06 3.71 -18.79
N SER A 89 -5.92 3.51 -18.14
CA SER A 89 -5.72 3.78 -16.72
C SER A 89 -4.34 4.37 -16.49
N VAL A 90 -4.20 5.28 -15.53
CA VAL A 90 -2.90 5.55 -14.89
C VAL A 90 -2.71 4.49 -13.80
N ILE A 91 -1.57 3.82 -13.81
CA ILE A 91 -1.30 2.69 -12.89
C ILE A 91 -0.17 3.08 -11.94
N PHE A 92 -0.38 2.83 -10.66
CA PHE A 92 0.62 2.99 -9.61
C PHE A 92 0.94 1.63 -8.99
N ASN A 93 2.21 1.28 -8.95
CA ASN A 93 2.69 0.16 -8.14
C ASN A 93 2.88 0.65 -6.71
N GLU A 94 2.22 -0.02 -5.77
CA GLU A 94 2.30 0.25 -4.35
C GLU A 94 3.02 -0.89 -3.63
N SER A 95 4.08 -0.56 -2.90
CA SER A 95 4.69 -1.44 -1.90
C SER A 95 4.31 -0.94 -0.51
N VAL A 96 3.58 -1.75 0.24
CA VAL A 96 3.05 -1.41 1.56
C VAL A 96 3.76 -2.26 2.61
N ASP A 97 4.82 -1.74 3.22
CA ASP A 97 5.46 -2.36 4.37
C ASP A 97 4.58 -2.17 5.61
N HIS A 98 4.43 -3.19 6.44
CA HIS A 98 3.53 -3.19 7.59
C HIS A 98 4.11 -3.88 8.82
N GLY A 99 3.57 -3.53 9.98
CA GLY A 99 4.01 -3.99 11.30
C GLY A 99 4.42 -2.83 12.19
N PRO A 100 4.80 -3.09 13.45
CA PRO A 100 5.07 -2.04 14.43
C PRO A 100 6.18 -1.07 14.01
N PHE A 101 7.09 -1.55 13.16
CA PHE A 101 8.14 -0.78 12.50
C PHE A 101 8.30 -1.29 11.05
N PRO A 102 7.73 -0.59 10.05
CA PRO A 102 7.81 -1.01 8.66
C PRO A 102 9.26 -1.10 8.17
N LEU A 103 9.61 -2.19 7.49
CA LEU A 103 11.00 -2.48 7.12
C LEU A 103 11.61 -1.40 6.21
N ALA A 104 10.83 -0.84 5.29
CA ALA A 104 11.26 0.29 4.45
C ALA A 104 11.64 1.54 5.26
N GLN A 105 10.99 1.82 6.39
CA GLN A 105 11.35 2.94 7.28
C GLN A 105 12.61 2.63 8.09
N LEU A 106 12.72 1.41 8.59
CA LEU A 106 13.90 0.97 9.35
C LEU A 106 15.18 0.97 8.53
N LYS A 107 15.10 0.57 7.24
CA LYS A 107 16.24 0.68 6.30
C LYS A 107 16.73 2.11 6.14
N LYS A 108 15.86 3.11 6.39
CA LYS A 108 16.19 4.54 6.38
C LYS A 108 16.54 5.07 7.78
N LEU A 109 16.78 4.18 8.76
CA LEU A 109 17.02 4.51 10.16
C LEU A 109 15.90 5.32 10.82
N ASN A 110 14.68 5.25 10.27
CA ASN A 110 13.50 5.84 10.89
C ASN A 110 12.87 4.80 11.82
N LEU A 111 12.96 5.08 13.13
CA LEU A 111 12.49 4.21 14.21
C LEU A 111 11.14 4.69 14.80
N ILE A 112 10.44 5.60 14.13
CA ILE A 112 9.12 6.05 14.59
C ILE A 112 8.13 4.90 14.38
N PRO A 113 7.39 4.46 15.41
CA PRO A 113 6.36 3.44 15.26
C PRO A 113 5.28 3.92 14.28
N SER A 114 4.98 3.11 13.27
CA SER A 114 3.86 3.31 12.37
C SER A 114 3.27 1.96 11.99
N MET A 115 1.97 1.89 11.69
CA MET A 115 1.35 0.61 11.32
C MET A 115 1.76 0.17 9.91
N ALA A 116 1.98 1.12 9.01
CA ALA A 116 2.41 0.87 7.65
C ALA A 116 3.26 2.01 7.10
N SER A 117 3.94 1.75 5.99
CA SER A 117 4.55 2.74 5.12
C SER A 117 4.31 2.35 3.68
N ILE A 118 4.08 3.33 2.81
CA ILE A 118 3.76 3.09 1.41
C ILE A 118 4.88 3.69 0.55
N GLN A 119 5.33 2.92 -0.44
CA GLN A 119 6.13 3.41 -1.54
C GLN A 119 5.34 3.28 -2.84
N THR A 120 4.99 4.42 -3.40
CA THR A 120 4.26 4.56 -4.64
C THR A 120 5.21 4.80 -5.81
N THR A 121 5.04 4.06 -6.90
CA THR A 121 5.79 4.25 -8.14
C THR A 121 4.83 4.28 -9.33
N LEU A 122 4.98 5.29 -10.19
CA LEU A 122 4.18 5.39 -11.41
C LEU A 122 4.64 4.33 -12.41
N VAL A 123 3.73 3.48 -12.86
CA VAL A 123 4.00 2.50 -13.91
C VAL A 123 4.07 3.23 -15.24
N ASN A 124 5.13 2.99 -16.01
CA ASN A 124 5.23 3.46 -17.39
C ASN A 124 4.31 2.62 -18.30
N ASN A 125 3.16 3.19 -18.67
CA ASN A 125 2.17 2.59 -19.54
C ASN A 125 1.73 3.58 -20.63
N GLU A 126 0.75 3.20 -21.45
CA GLU A 126 0.28 4.03 -22.57
C GLU A 126 -0.08 5.48 -22.21
N VAL A 127 -0.54 5.72 -20.97
CA VAL A 127 -1.00 7.05 -20.51
C VAL A 127 0.11 7.83 -19.82
N SER A 128 1.09 7.16 -19.22
CA SER A 128 2.15 7.78 -18.40
C SER A 128 3.53 7.77 -19.05
N LYS A 129 3.66 7.24 -20.27
CA LYS A 129 4.94 7.14 -20.97
C LYS A 129 5.57 8.51 -21.17
N THR A 130 6.76 8.69 -20.61
CA THR A 130 7.59 9.87 -20.90
C THR A 130 8.16 9.74 -22.31
N THR A 131 7.77 10.63 -23.21
CA THR A 131 8.47 10.81 -24.49
C THR A 131 9.80 11.48 -24.17
N VAL A 132 10.90 10.75 -24.34
CA VAL A 132 12.26 11.31 -24.31
C VAL A 132 12.61 11.82 -25.69
#